data_AF-A0A8H8D3V6-F1
#
_entry.id   AF-A0A8H8D3V6-F1
#
_cell.length_a   1.000
_cell.length_b   1.000
_cell.length_c   1.000
_cell.angle_alpha   90.00
_cell.angle_beta   90.00
_cell.angle_gamma   90.00
#
_symmetry.space_group_name_H-M   'P 1'
#
loop_
_entity.id
_entity.type
_entity.pdbx_description
1 polymer ?
#
loop_
_entity_poly.entity_id
_entity_poly.type
_entity_poly.pdbx_seq_one_letter_code
_entity_poly.pdbx_strand_id
1 'polypeptide(L)'
;MKILSPENVCPTLRHFVNDEYPPTAILLQYIPNMKELKWTEYDERRIQNFVGGLNAIHYALVFHDDLHPRDMMVVDGNPEMIIWLDFDRARTFNGHLSERQKELIAFDKELVAEMADFMKHDFDKGQFDKTRQYYR
;
A
#
# COMPACT_ATOMS: atom_id res chain seq x y z
N MET A 1 16.25 8.78 -4.45
CA MET A 1 15.41 9.32 -5.54
C MET A 1 16.33 9.71 -6.70
N LYS A 2 16.24 9.04 -7.85
CA LYS A 2 17.01 9.44 -9.05
C LYS A 2 16.12 10.38 -9.84
N ILE A 3 16.53 11.64 -9.98
CA ILE A 3 15.86 12.57 -10.88
C ILE A 3 16.19 12.09 -12.29
N LEU A 4 15.16 11.64 -12.97
CA LEU A 4 15.24 11.13 -14.33
C LEU A 4 14.83 12.28 -15.25
N SER A 5 15.74 12.76 -16.10
CA SER A 5 15.36 13.85 -17.02
C SER A 5 14.50 13.31 -18.17
N PRO A 6 13.43 14.01 -18.57
CA PRO A 6 12.43 13.50 -19.51
C PRO A 6 13.00 12.98 -20.84
N GLU A 7 14.10 13.55 -21.31
CA GLU A 7 14.78 13.17 -22.54
C GLU A 7 15.38 11.74 -22.52
N ASN A 8 15.64 11.19 -21.32
CA ASN A 8 16.39 9.96 -21.13
C ASN A 8 15.52 8.73 -20.77
N VAL A 9 14.19 8.88 -20.68
CA VAL A 9 13.36 7.94 -19.90
C VAL A 9 12.29 7.24 -20.73
N CYS A 10 11.68 7.92 -21.70
CA CYS A 10 10.77 7.32 -22.67
C CYS A 10 10.42 8.32 -23.79
N PRO A 11 10.27 7.90 -25.06
CA PRO A 11 9.81 8.79 -26.13
C PRO A 11 8.49 9.51 -25.83
N THR A 12 7.60 8.92 -25.01
CA THR A 12 6.31 9.51 -24.61
C THR A 12 6.44 10.69 -23.66
N LEU A 13 7.56 10.82 -22.92
CA LEU A 13 7.78 11.94 -22.00
C LEU A 13 8.40 13.17 -22.68
N ARG A 14 8.75 13.07 -23.97
CA ARG A 14 9.37 14.17 -24.73
C ARG A 14 8.47 15.40 -24.88
N HIS A 15 7.15 15.23 -24.79
CA HIS A 15 6.21 16.34 -24.88
C HIS A 15 6.32 17.31 -23.69
N PHE A 16 6.83 16.85 -22.55
CA PHE A 16 7.00 17.66 -21.34
C PHE A 16 8.34 18.44 -21.30
N VAL A 17 9.22 18.26 -22.29
CA VAL A 17 10.60 18.84 -22.26
C VAL A 17 10.59 20.37 -22.28
N ASN A 18 9.60 20.99 -22.93
CA ASN A 18 9.50 22.44 -23.08
C ASN A 18 8.40 23.07 -22.22
N ASP A 19 7.80 22.32 -21.28
CA ASP A 19 6.77 22.87 -20.41
C ASP A 19 7.37 23.90 -19.46
N GLU A 20 6.70 25.04 -19.28
CA GLU A 20 7.08 26.08 -18.33
C GLU A 20 7.19 25.52 -16.90
N TYR A 21 6.31 24.57 -16.58
CA TYR A 21 6.31 23.80 -15.34
C TYR A 21 6.42 22.30 -15.68
N PRO A 22 7.62 21.71 -15.67
CA PRO A 22 7.78 20.29 -15.96
C PRO A 22 7.01 19.44 -14.93
N PRO A 23 6.49 18.27 -15.32
CA PRO A 23 5.71 17.43 -14.44
C PRO A 23 6.58 16.91 -13.29
N THR A 24 6.07 17.03 -12.07
CA THR A 24 6.56 16.24 -10.93
C THR A 24 5.85 14.89 -10.99
N ALA A 25 6.55 13.88 -11.52
CA ALA A 25 6.00 12.53 -11.67
C ALA A 25 6.85 11.49 -10.93
N ILE A 26 6.19 10.49 -10.37
CA ILE A 26 6.82 9.26 -9.90
C ILE A 26 6.55 8.20 -10.97
N LEU A 27 7.61 7.60 -11.51
CA LEU A 27 7.49 6.46 -12.40
C LEU A 27 7.53 5.18 -11.56
N LEU A 28 6.42 4.44 -11.62
CA LEU A 28 6.29 3.14 -10.96
C LEU A 28 6.42 2.03 -12.00
N GLN A 29 6.92 0.88 -11.56
CA GLN A 29 6.92 -0.32 -12.39
C GLN A 29 5.47 -0.70 -12.73
N TYR A 30 5.20 -0.96 -14.00
CA TYR A 30 3.92 -1.52 -14.42
C TYR A 30 3.85 -3.00 -14.03
N ILE A 31 2.79 -3.37 -13.31
CA ILE A 31 2.53 -4.74 -12.86
C ILE A 31 1.19 -5.18 -13.48
N PRO A 32 1.19 -6.09 -14.47
CA PRO A 32 -0.03 -6.52 -15.13
C PRO A 32 -0.94 -7.30 -14.17
N ASN A 33 -2.25 -7.18 -14.37
CA ASN A 33 -3.28 -7.85 -13.58
C ASN A 33 -3.26 -7.51 -12.07
N MET A 34 -2.67 -6.37 -11.71
CA MET A 34 -2.76 -5.81 -10.37
C MET A 34 -4.19 -5.29 -10.12
N LYS A 35 -4.77 -5.62 -8.96
CA LYS A 35 -6.10 -5.18 -8.54
C LYS A 35 -6.13 -4.95 -7.04
N GLU A 36 -7.11 -4.17 -6.60
CA GLU A 36 -7.36 -3.91 -5.18
C GLU A 36 -7.72 -5.20 -4.42
N LEU A 37 -7.24 -5.34 -3.19
CA LEU A 37 -7.64 -6.39 -2.26
C LEU A 37 -9.12 -6.22 -1.93
N LYS A 38 -9.92 -7.26 -2.19
CA LYS A 38 -11.35 -7.27 -1.87
C LYS A 38 -11.67 -8.32 -0.82
N TRP A 39 -12.61 -7.99 0.08
CA TRP A 39 -13.13 -8.94 1.06
C TRP A 39 -13.76 -10.18 0.42
N THR A 40 -14.33 -10.05 -0.80
CA THR A 40 -14.94 -11.17 -1.54
C THR A 40 -13.94 -12.23 -2.00
N GLU A 41 -12.65 -11.91 -1.99
CA GLU A 41 -11.56 -12.79 -2.41
C GLU A 41 -10.58 -13.03 -1.25
N TYR A 42 -11.11 -13.08 -0.02
CA TYR A 42 -10.32 -13.30 1.18
C TYR A 42 -9.49 -14.58 1.06
N ASP A 43 -8.20 -14.46 1.36
CA ASP A 43 -7.26 -15.56 1.45
C ASP A 43 -6.31 -15.30 2.62
N GLU A 44 -6.23 -16.24 3.56
CA GLU A 44 -5.47 -16.07 4.79
C GLU A 44 -3.97 -15.86 4.53
N ARG A 45 -3.40 -16.58 3.56
CA ARG A 45 -1.96 -16.46 3.23
C ARG A 45 -1.64 -15.08 2.67
N ARG A 46 -2.50 -14.57 1.80
CA ARG A 46 -2.38 -13.23 1.24
C ARG A 46 -2.45 -12.14 2.31
N ILE A 47 -3.35 -12.27 3.28
CA ILE A 47 -3.43 -11.37 4.44
C ILE A 47 -2.15 -11.44 5.27
N GLN A 48 -1.62 -12.63 5.53
CA GLN A 48 -0.33 -12.80 6.23
C GLN A 48 0.82 -12.11 5.48
N ASN A 49 0.84 -12.16 4.14
CA ASN A 49 1.83 -11.46 3.34
C ASN A 49 1.70 -9.93 3.47
N PHE A 50 0.49 -9.38 3.55
CA PHE A 50 0.30 -7.96 3.81
C PHE A 50 0.82 -7.55 5.20
N VAL A 51 0.54 -8.34 6.24
CA VAL A 51 1.10 -8.14 7.59
C VAL A 51 2.64 -8.19 7.56
N GLY A 52 3.21 -9.16 6.83
CA GLY A 52 4.65 -9.24 6.61
C GLY A 52 5.21 -7.99 5.92
N GLY A 53 4.53 -7.49 4.88
CA GLY A 53 4.87 -6.26 4.18
C GLY A 53 4.82 -5.03 5.08
N LEU A 54 3.77 -4.88 5.90
CA LEU A 54 3.67 -3.78 6.87
C LEU A 54 4.80 -3.84 7.91
N ASN A 55 5.13 -5.03 8.40
CA ASN A 55 6.29 -5.20 9.27
C ASN A 55 7.58 -4.75 8.58
N ALA A 56 7.78 -5.08 7.29
CA ALA A 56 8.94 -4.64 6.53
C ALA A 56 8.99 -3.10 6.39
N ILE A 57 7.85 -2.45 6.17
CA ILE A 57 7.71 -0.98 6.17
C ILE A 57 8.16 -0.41 7.53
N HIS A 58 7.65 -0.94 8.63
CA HIS A 58 8.03 -0.49 9.98
C HIS A 58 9.50 -0.78 10.31
N TYR A 59 10.06 -1.91 9.88
CA TYR A 59 11.49 -2.24 10.03
C TYR A 59 12.39 -1.26 9.27
N ALA A 60 11.92 -0.74 8.14
CA ALA A 60 12.58 0.33 7.39
C ALA A 60 12.41 1.72 8.04
N LEU A 61 11.85 1.79 9.25
CA LEU A 61 11.52 3.02 9.97
C LEU A 61 10.56 3.93 9.20
N VAL A 62 9.63 3.34 8.45
CA VAL A 62 8.57 4.07 7.76
C VAL A 62 7.25 3.81 8.48
N PHE A 63 6.44 4.85 8.64
CA PHE A 63 5.07 4.79 9.14
C PHE A 63 4.13 5.27 8.04
N HIS A 64 3.13 4.45 7.67
CA HIS A 64 2.34 4.68 6.45
C HIS A 64 1.34 5.83 6.59
N ASP A 65 0.65 5.95 7.73
CA ASP A 65 -0.38 6.98 8.04
C ASP A 65 -1.64 6.99 7.15
N ASP A 66 -1.82 5.98 6.28
CA ASP A 66 -3.01 5.82 5.42
C ASP A 66 -3.28 4.35 5.09
N LEU A 67 -3.52 3.52 6.11
CA LEU A 67 -3.77 2.09 5.91
C LEU A 67 -5.23 1.85 5.48
N HIS A 68 -5.44 1.62 4.19
CA HIS A 68 -6.76 1.38 3.62
C HIS A 68 -6.73 0.25 2.58
N PRO A 69 -7.79 -0.56 2.41
CA PRO A 69 -7.84 -1.64 1.42
C PRO A 69 -7.50 -1.21 -0.02
N ARG A 70 -7.85 0.03 -0.38
CA ARG A 70 -7.54 0.63 -1.69
C ARG A 70 -6.03 0.71 -1.99
N ASP A 71 -5.21 0.75 -0.94
CA ASP A 71 -3.75 0.87 -0.99
C ASP A 71 -3.07 -0.50 -0.90
N MET A 72 -3.88 -1.56 -0.78
CA MET A 72 -3.45 -2.95 -0.68
C MET A 72 -3.77 -3.68 -1.98
N MET A 73 -2.76 -3.90 -2.82
CA MET A 73 -2.95 -4.52 -4.13
C MET A 73 -2.47 -5.97 -4.18
N VAL A 74 -3.17 -6.75 -5.00
CA VAL A 74 -2.91 -8.16 -5.26
C VAL A 74 -2.74 -8.37 -6.76
N VAL A 75 -2.08 -9.45 -7.17
CA VAL A 75 -1.91 -9.78 -8.59
C VAL A 75 -2.66 -11.05 -8.95
N ASP A 76 -3.54 -10.97 -9.94
CA ASP A 76 -4.26 -12.15 -10.44
C ASP A 76 -3.30 -13.17 -11.06
N GLY A 77 -3.48 -14.44 -10.67
CA GLY A 77 -2.58 -15.53 -11.05
C GLY A 77 -1.30 -15.62 -10.22
N ASN A 78 -1.06 -14.70 -9.28
CA ASN A 78 0.06 -14.77 -8.34
C ASN A 78 -0.40 -14.46 -6.90
N PRO A 79 -0.85 -15.48 -6.15
CA PRO A 79 -1.40 -15.28 -4.81
C PRO A 79 -0.39 -14.77 -3.77
N GLU A 80 0.91 -14.95 -4.02
CA GLU A 80 1.97 -14.52 -3.10
C GLU A 80 2.33 -13.04 -3.26
N MET A 81 2.11 -12.47 -4.44
CA MET A 81 2.48 -11.09 -4.75
C MET A 81 1.44 -10.10 -4.20
N ILE A 82 1.86 -9.37 -3.16
CA ILE A 82 1.15 -8.24 -2.57
C ILE A 82 1.94 -6.96 -2.77
N ILE A 83 1.26 -5.82 -2.85
CA ILE A 83 1.87 -4.51 -3.05
C ILE A 83 1.16 -3.51 -2.14
N TRP A 84 1.94 -2.76 -1.36
CA TRP A 84 1.48 -1.58 -0.64
C TRP A 84 1.70 -0.34 -1.52
N LEU A 85 0.69 0.51 -1.67
CA LEU A 85 0.71 1.76 -2.42
C LEU A 85 0.43 2.96 -1.53
N ASP A 86 0.48 4.15 -2.12
CA ASP A 86 0.07 5.43 -1.52
C ASP A 86 0.81 5.85 -0.24
N PHE A 87 2.12 6.07 -0.39
CA PHE A 87 3.00 6.55 0.68
C PHE A 87 3.07 8.08 0.77
N ASP A 88 2.09 8.81 0.23
CA ASP A 88 2.11 10.28 0.19
C ASP A 88 1.99 10.93 1.59
N ARG A 89 1.30 10.25 2.52
CA ARG A 89 1.19 10.60 3.95
C ARG A 89 2.27 9.96 4.81
N ALA A 90 3.09 9.09 4.23
CA ALA A 90 4.06 8.32 4.98
C ALA A 90 5.13 9.21 5.63
N ARG A 91 5.57 8.80 6.82
CA ARG A 91 6.59 9.47 7.61
C ARG A 91 7.76 8.54 7.84
N THR A 92 8.97 9.07 7.68
CA THR A 92 10.20 8.35 8.03
C THR A 92 10.62 8.72 9.46
N PHE A 93 10.94 7.73 10.26
CA PHE A 93 11.56 7.89 11.56
C PHE A 93 13.08 7.67 11.46
N ASN A 94 13.83 8.26 12.38
CA ASN A 94 15.30 8.18 12.39
C ASN A 94 15.78 7.69 13.77
N GLY A 95 16.80 6.84 13.77
CA GLY A 95 17.41 6.36 15.01
C GLY A 95 16.47 5.47 15.82
N HIS A 96 16.45 5.66 17.14
CA HIS A 96 15.57 4.91 18.02
C HIS A 96 14.16 5.50 18.02
N LEU A 97 13.17 4.62 17.89
CA LEU A 97 11.76 4.99 18.00
C LEU A 97 11.45 5.51 19.42
N SER A 98 10.81 6.67 19.50
CA SER A 98 10.19 7.13 20.74
C SER A 98 9.01 6.24 21.12
N GLU A 99 8.59 6.28 22.39
CA GLU A 99 7.41 5.53 22.83
C GLU A 99 6.17 5.87 21.98
N ARG A 100 5.98 7.16 21.65
CA ARG A 100 4.88 7.58 20.79
C ARG A 100 4.95 6.97 19.40
N GLN A 101 6.14 6.84 18.81
CA GLN A 101 6.31 6.20 17.50
C GLN A 101 6.06 4.70 17.56
N LYS A 102 6.44 4.03 18.66
CA LYS A 102 6.13 2.62 18.90
C LYS A 102 4.62 2.39 19.02
N GLU A 103 3.91 3.27 19.73
CA GLU A 103 2.44 3.23 19.83
C GLU A 103 1.78 3.38 18.46
N LEU A 104 2.24 4.32 17.63
CA LEU A 104 1.73 4.49 16.26
C LEU A 104 1.92 3.22 15.42
N ILE A 105 3.12 2.62 15.48
CA ILE A 105 3.42 1.36 14.78
C ILE A 105 2.57 0.20 15.31
N ALA A 106 2.33 0.13 16.62
CA ALA A 106 1.46 -0.89 17.20
C ALA A 106 0.01 -0.72 16.73
N PHE A 107 -0.47 0.53 16.68
CA PHE A 107 -1.80 0.86 16.18
C PHE A 107 -1.98 0.46 14.70
N ASP A 108 -1.00 0.71 13.83
CA ASP A 108 -1.01 0.25 12.43
C ASP A 108 -1.23 -1.28 12.33
N LYS A 109 -0.57 -2.04 13.20
CA LYS A 109 -0.68 -3.50 13.22
C LYS A 109 -2.05 -3.97 13.71
N GLU A 110 -2.59 -3.31 14.74
CA GLU A 110 -3.94 -3.57 15.23
C GLU A 110 -4.98 -3.28 14.15
N LEU A 111 -4.82 -2.18 13.43
CA LEU A 111 -5.73 -1.78 12.35
C LEU A 111 -5.75 -2.81 11.20
N VAL A 112 -4.59 -3.28 10.75
CA VAL A 112 -4.53 -4.34 9.71
C VAL A 112 -5.08 -5.67 10.21
N ALA A 113 -4.86 -6.01 11.48
CA ALA A 113 -5.42 -7.22 12.08
C ALA A 113 -6.97 -7.16 12.16
N GLU A 114 -7.52 -6.04 12.61
CA GLU A 114 -8.98 -5.81 12.63
C GLU A 114 -9.57 -5.89 11.22
N MET A 115 -8.92 -5.23 10.25
CA MET A 115 -9.33 -5.27 8.86
C MET A 115 -9.35 -6.70 8.31
N ALA A 116 -8.33 -7.51 8.61
CA ALA A 116 -8.27 -8.91 8.24
C ALA A 116 -9.43 -9.73 8.82
N ASP A 117 -9.74 -9.52 10.11
CA ASP A 117 -10.86 -10.19 10.77
C ASP A 117 -12.21 -9.79 10.16
N PHE A 118 -12.37 -8.52 9.77
CA PHE A 118 -13.60 -8.04 9.14
C PHE A 118 -13.76 -8.57 7.71
N MET A 119 -12.67 -8.60 6.93
CA MET A 119 -12.69 -9.22 5.61
C MET A 119 -13.04 -10.70 5.69
N LYS A 120 -12.45 -11.43 6.66
CA LYS A 120 -12.76 -12.84 6.89
C LYS A 120 -14.23 -13.04 7.24
N HIS A 121 -14.74 -12.24 8.18
CA HIS A 121 -16.13 -12.28 8.59
C HIS A 121 -17.08 -12.08 7.40
N ASP A 122 -16.86 -11.04 6.61
CA ASP A 122 -17.71 -10.69 5.48
C ASP A 122 -17.63 -11.75 4.37
N PHE A 123 -16.44 -12.31 4.13
CA PHE A 123 -16.25 -13.45 3.21
C PHE A 123 -17.03 -14.69 3.65
N ASP A 124 -16.85 -15.11 4.91
CA ASP A 124 -17.52 -16.29 5.46
C ASP A 124 -19.05 -16.14 5.47
N LYS A 125 -19.55 -14.90 5.63
CA LYS A 125 -20.99 -14.57 5.58
C LYS A 125 -21.52 -14.34 4.17
N GLY A 126 -20.65 -14.05 3.20
CA GLY A 126 -21.02 -13.58 1.87
C GLY A 126 -21.73 -12.23 1.88
N GLN A 127 -21.45 -11.36 2.87
CA GLN A 127 -22.15 -10.09 3.07
C GLN A 127 -21.17 -8.96 3.39
N PHE A 128 -21.35 -7.81 2.75
CA PHE A 128 -20.55 -6.62 3.01
C PHE A 128 -21.09 -5.85 4.23
N ASP A 129 -20.52 -6.11 5.40
CA ASP A 129 -21.01 -5.58 6.67
C ASP A 129 -19.90 -4.87 7.45
N LYS A 130 -18.95 -5.63 7.99
CA LYS A 130 -17.92 -5.07 8.88
C LYS A 130 -16.84 -4.33 8.11
N THR A 131 -16.45 -4.85 6.95
CA THR A 131 -15.36 -4.27 6.16
C THR A 131 -15.75 -2.92 5.58
N ARG A 132 -17.06 -2.63 5.44
CA ARG A 132 -17.56 -1.39 4.82
C ARG A 132 -17.01 -0.10 5.42
N GLN A 133 -16.57 -0.13 6.68
CA GLN A 133 -16.04 1.07 7.33
C GLN A 133 -14.69 1.51 6.76
N TYR A 134 -13.96 0.58 6.13
CA TYR A 134 -12.71 0.84 5.39
C TYR A 134 -12.96 1.01 3.88
N TYR A 135 -14.16 1.44 3.48
CA TYR A 135 -14.49 1.76 2.08
C TYR A 135 -15.34 3.04 2.02
N ARG A 136 -15.22 3.90 3.03
CA ARG A 136 -16.02 5.13 3.19
C ARG A 136 -15.20 6.37 2.91
#